data_AF-I3CL25-F1
#
_entry.id   AF-I3CL25-F1
#
_cell.length_a   1.000
_cell.length_b   1.000
_cell.length_c   1.000
_cell.angle_alpha   90.00
_cell.angle_beta   90.00
_cell.angle_gamma   90.00
#
_symmetry.space_group_name_H-M   'P 1'
#
loop_
_entity.id
_entity.type
_entity.pdbx_description
1 polymer ?
#
loop_
_entity_poly.entity_id
_entity_poly.type
_entity_poly.pdbx_seq_one_letter_code
_entity_poly.pdbx_strand_id
1 'polypeptide(L)'
;MSKKWLSVLIKSSFIFCCFLWISSSFATTLHALLVIEDDYQDEDLNNIAQSIKVDYGNLSKFLKILDDRGIIAVKKTVLRGRQATLSRIKETIDKTTVAADDVILFYFSGHGGMEQGKTFLYTSDSANLDRQSLEKAVAAKNARLKIILTDACSNSIDGVVAMRSMANKRNAAKGQFDEVYRDLFLKHEGLLHLSASSEGEYAWSDNQLGGYFTYYFINEGLMKKPASSWEKVFTESRDKTLQMYGLLPARQRAELKTQGIKGQTPKAFALPTHLVTETNSTSTPAQPITPVTSAESEELTIENLTDKPVIFYRDIDQENEDDEDPPITLAPNEKINIPVNSVVYFQSAKDDFYYYDLETGAYYFDKDEQNQLDLYSVDAEDISDKPDADKQYQKLLTAEWEWDDGDSVVYTTLQADGKFIDRDEADRVITQGTWRIETTVDEEDGTYSQLIFELEEDGEPVRLSYSIDFLDDDNVRLELEEERINQEISEFDEDADLTVMLYRH
;
A
#
# COMPACT_ATOMS: atom_id res chain seq x y z
N MET A 1 91.95 -26.33 32.04
CA MET A 1 91.53 -26.99 30.77
C MET A 1 90.15 -27.57 31.00
N SER A 2 89.10 -27.44 30.19
CA SER A 2 88.75 -26.64 29.01
C SER A 2 87.23 -26.82 28.83
N LYS A 3 86.44 -25.74 28.84
CA LYS A 3 85.68 -25.20 27.69
C LYS A 3 84.55 -26.08 27.09
N LYS A 4 83.35 -25.49 27.19
CA LYS A 4 82.36 -25.18 26.12
C LYS A 4 81.25 -26.20 25.84
N TRP A 5 80.12 -25.60 25.42
CA TRP A 5 78.87 -26.14 24.87
C TRP A 5 77.89 -26.58 25.98
N LEU A 6 76.79 -25.86 26.27
CA LEU A 6 75.73 -25.51 25.32
C LEU A 6 74.93 -24.30 25.82
N SER A 7 75.00 -23.18 25.09
CA SER A 7 74.16 -21.99 25.25
C SER A 7 73.40 -21.78 23.96
N VAL A 8 72.18 -22.32 23.82
CA VAL A 8 71.29 -22.02 22.69
C VAL A 8 69.83 -22.19 23.15
N LEU A 9 69.03 -21.14 22.90
CA LEU A 9 67.56 -21.03 22.99
C LEU A 9 66.93 -20.46 24.28
N ILE A 10 67.29 -19.21 24.57
CA ILE A 10 66.27 -18.17 24.80
C ILE A 10 65.69 -17.86 23.42
N LYS A 11 64.51 -18.41 23.09
CA LYS A 11 63.66 -17.90 22.01
C LYS A 11 62.21 -17.90 22.49
N SER A 12 61.79 -16.71 22.89
CA SER A 12 60.47 -16.15 22.60
C SER A 12 59.29 -17.11 22.68
N SER A 13 58.81 -17.39 23.90
CA SER A 13 57.37 -17.62 24.12
C SER A 13 56.62 -16.29 24.09
N PHE A 14 56.74 -15.56 22.97
CA PHE A 14 55.71 -14.63 22.56
C PHE A 14 54.70 -15.52 21.85
N ILE A 15 53.79 -16.10 22.63
CA ILE A 15 52.58 -16.72 22.08
C ILE A 15 51.86 -15.56 21.41
N PHE A 16 52.10 -15.44 20.11
CA PHE A 16 51.34 -14.62 19.19
C PHE A 16 49.96 -15.25 19.19
N CYS A 17 49.14 -14.84 20.16
CA CYS A 17 47.72 -15.08 20.19
C CYS A 17 47.18 -14.29 19.00
N CYS A 18 47.30 -14.86 17.80
CA CYS A 18 46.44 -14.55 16.68
C CYS A 18 45.02 -14.86 17.15
N PHE A 19 44.44 -13.93 17.89
CA PHE A 19 43.02 -13.70 17.86
C PHE A 19 42.71 -13.34 16.40
N LEU A 20 42.59 -14.37 15.57
CA LEU A 20 41.78 -14.32 14.38
C LEU A 20 40.38 -13.96 14.90
N TRP A 21 40.12 -12.66 15.00
CA TRP A 21 38.77 -12.14 15.00
C TRP A 21 38.23 -12.56 13.64
N ILE A 22 37.67 -13.77 13.61
CA ILE A 22 36.72 -14.15 12.59
C ILE A 22 35.58 -13.18 12.85
N SER A 23 35.64 -12.01 12.20
CA SER A 23 34.52 -11.11 12.08
C SER A 23 33.45 -11.91 11.37
N SER A 24 32.64 -12.60 12.16
CA SER A 24 31.40 -13.16 11.69
C SER A 24 30.64 -11.94 11.19
N SER A 25 30.61 -11.78 9.87
CA SER A 25 29.76 -10.79 9.23
C SER A 25 28.33 -11.27 9.50
N PHE A 26 27.81 -10.93 10.67
CA PHE A 26 26.40 -11.11 10.95
C PHE A 26 25.66 -10.26 9.92
N ALA A 27 24.70 -10.86 9.23
CA ALA A 27 23.86 -10.12 8.32
C ALA A 27 23.03 -9.12 9.15
N THR A 28 23.13 -7.84 8.79
CA THR A 28 22.36 -6.77 9.43
C THR A 28 20.85 -7.08 9.35
N THR A 29 20.15 -6.93 10.47
CA THR A 29 18.72 -7.23 10.60
C THR A 29 17.92 -5.97 10.97
N LEU A 30 16.74 -5.81 10.36
CA LEU A 30 15.72 -4.86 10.76
C LEU A 30 14.73 -5.53 11.70
N HIS A 31 14.70 -5.10 12.96
CA HIS A 31 13.71 -5.54 13.95
C HIS A 31 12.51 -4.59 13.92
N ALA A 32 11.43 -5.00 13.26
CA ALA A 32 10.20 -4.21 13.15
C ALA A 32 9.22 -4.58 14.28
N LEU A 33 8.99 -3.65 15.19
CA LEU A 33 8.00 -3.71 16.26
C LEU A 33 6.77 -2.89 15.84
N LEU A 34 5.70 -3.57 15.44
CA LEU A 34 4.49 -2.93 14.94
C LEU A 34 3.39 -3.00 16.00
N VAL A 35 2.90 -1.84 16.43
CA VAL A 35 1.78 -1.70 17.38
C VAL A 35 0.58 -1.16 16.61
N ILE A 36 -0.44 -2.01 16.44
CA ILE A 36 -1.58 -1.79 15.55
C ILE A 36 -2.85 -1.85 16.40
N GLU A 37 -3.39 -0.69 16.77
CA GLU A 37 -4.50 -0.59 17.71
C GLU A 37 -5.88 -0.61 17.01
N ASP A 38 -6.19 -1.70 16.30
CA ASP A 38 -7.44 -1.84 15.53
C ASP A 38 -8.58 -2.55 16.29
N ASP A 39 -8.40 -2.82 17.58
CA ASP A 39 -9.39 -3.38 18.51
C ASP A 39 -9.00 -3.02 19.95
N TYR A 40 -9.57 -1.92 20.46
CA TYR A 40 -9.47 -1.48 21.84
C TYR A 40 -10.48 -2.23 22.73
N GLN A 41 -10.17 -2.31 24.03
CA GLN A 41 -11.12 -2.77 25.05
C GLN A 41 -12.30 -1.81 25.20
N ASP A 42 -12.05 -0.51 25.02
CA ASP A 42 -13.09 0.50 24.90
C ASP A 42 -13.60 0.53 23.46
N GLU A 43 -14.80 0.02 23.25
CA GLU A 43 -15.38 -0.16 21.91
C GLU A 43 -15.62 1.18 21.18
N ASP A 44 -15.78 2.29 21.92
CA ASP A 44 -15.98 3.62 21.33
C ASP A 44 -14.73 4.11 20.58
N LEU A 45 -13.56 3.54 20.89
CA LEU A 45 -12.29 3.85 20.23
C LEU A 45 -12.09 3.09 18.91
N ASN A 46 -12.95 2.11 18.58
CA ASN A 46 -12.78 1.26 17.39
C ASN A 46 -13.26 1.90 16.08
N ASN A 47 -13.67 3.16 16.11
CA ASN A 47 -14.13 3.90 14.93
C ASN A 47 -13.05 4.12 13.86
N ILE A 48 -11.76 3.93 14.19
CA ILE A 48 -10.61 4.02 13.27
C ILE A 48 -10.01 2.66 12.92
N ALA A 49 -10.62 1.54 13.35
CA ALA A 49 -10.05 0.21 13.19
C ALA A 49 -9.72 -0.14 11.73
N GLN A 50 -10.57 0.29 10.78
CA GLN A 50 -10.36 -0.02 9.37
C GLN A 50 -9.16 0.72 8.78
N SER A 51 -8.99 2.02 9.04
CA SER A 51 -7.82 2.77 8.55
C SER A 51 -6.51 2.24 9.15
N ILE A 52 -6.51 1.84 10.42
CA ILE A 52 -5.36 1.20 11.09
C ILE A 52 -4.97 -0.13 10.41
N LYS A 53 -5.95 -0.91 9.95
CA LYS A 53 -5.68 -2.16 9.21
C LYS A 53 -4.99 -1.87 7.87
N VAL A 54 -5.39 -0.78 7.19
CA VAL A 54 -4.76 -0.35 5.95
C VAL A 54 -3.31 0.10 6.20
N ASP A 55 -3.07 0.88 7.26
CA ASP A 55 -1.72 1.26 7.70
C ASP A 55 -0.81 0.04 7.92
N TYR A 56 -1.31 -0.97 8.63
CA TYR A 56 -0.61 -2.24 8.81
C TYR A 56 -0.28 -2.93 7.48
N GLY A 57 -1.24 -2.94 6.55
CA GLY A 57 -1.06 -3.49 5.20
C GLY A 57 0.04 -2.77 4.42
N ASN A 58 -0.02 -1.43 4.36
CA ASN A 58 0.96 -0.57 3.68
C ASN A 58 2.37 -0.82 4.21
N LEU A 59 2.56 -0.74 5.53
CA LEU A 59 3.87 -0.96 6.13
C LEU A 59 4.34 -2.41 5.99
N SER A 60 3.46 -3.39 6.15
CA SER A 60 3.82 -4.81 5.97
C SER A 60 4.26 -5.11 4.54
N LYS A 61 3.62 -4.51 3.54
CA LYS A 61 3.99 -4.63 2.12
C LYS A 61 5.39 -4.05 1.90
N PHE A 62 5.67 -2.87 2.43
CA PHE A 62 7.00 -2.27 2.33
C PHE A 62 8.10 -3.11 3.02
N LEU A 63 7.84 -3.58 4.25
CA LEU A 63 8.77 -4.44 4.97
C LEU A 63 9.05 -5.75 4.22
N LYS A 64 8.04 -6.34 3.59
CA LYS A 64 8.21 -7.53 2.75
C LYS A 64 9.08 -7.24 1.52
N ILE A 65 8.93 -6.07 0.89
CA ILE A 65 9.81 -5.66 -0.22
C ILE A 65 11.28 -5.60 0.22
N LEU A 66 11.57 -5.06 1.41
CA LEU A 66 12.95 -5.00 1.93
C LEU A 66 13.56 -6.39 2.15
N ASP A 67 12.76 -7.33 2.67
CA ASP A 67 13.19 -8.70 2.98
C ASP A 67 13.35 -9.55 1.70
N ASP A 68 12.29 -9.60 0.87
CA ASP A 68 12.25 -10.42 -0.35
C ASP A 68 13.35 -10.03 -1.35
N ARG A 69 13.69 -8.74 -1.42
CA ARG A 69 14.75 -8.24 -2.31
C ARG A 69 16.15 -8.31 -1.70
N GLY A 70 16.29 -8.85 -0.49
CA GLY A 70 17.58 -8.97 0.19
C GLY A 70 18.24 -7.61 0.45
N ILE A 71 17.45 -6.56 0.71
CA ILE A 71 17.98 -5.26 1.13
C ILE A 71 18.51 -5.36 2.56
N ILE A 72 17.66 -5.87 3.45
CA ILE A 72 17.93 -6.08 4.87
C ILE A 72 16.99 -7.18 5.36
N ALA A 73 17.49 -8.13 6.16
CA ALA A 73 16.65 -9.18 6.71
C ALA A 73 15.63 -8.57 7.70
N VAL A 74 14.35 -8.91 7.58
CA VAL A 74 13.30 -8.31 8.42
C VAL A 74 12.78 -9.31 9.45
N LYS A 75 12.95 -8.97 10.73
CA LYS A 75 12.31 -9.65 11.85
C LYS A 75 11.12 -8.85 12.36
N LYS A 76 9.92 -9.25 11.96
CA LYS A 76 8.66 -8.58 12.31
C LYS A 76 8.05 -9.15 13.61
N THR A 77 7.73 -8.27 14.56
CA THR A 77 6.93 -8.55 15.76
C THR A 77 5.72 -7.64 15.75
N VAL A 78 4.52 -8.20 15.83
CA VAL A 78 3.26 -7.45 15.75
C VAL A 78 2.49 -7.60 17.06
N LEU A 79 2.12 -6.47 17.67
CA LEU A 79 1.13 -6.37 18.72
C LEU A 79 -0.10 -5.71 18.10
N ARG A 80 -1.23 -6.43 18.07
CA ARG A 80 -2.43 -5.99 17.36
C ARG A 80 -3.67 -6.09 18.24
N GLY A 81 -4.57 -5.12 18.11
CA GLY A 81 -5.82 -5.05 18.86
C GLY A 81 -5.61 -5.21 20.36
N ARG A 82 -6.44 -6.02 21.01
CA ARG A 82 -6.40 -6.28 22.47
C ARG A 82 -5.08 -6.85 23.00
N GLN A 83 -4.14 -7.25 22.13
CA GLN A 83 -2.79 -7.67 22.53
C GLN A 83 -1.80 -6.51 22.67
N ALA A 84 -2.12 -5.34 22.12
CA ALA A 84 -1.32 -4.13 22.15
C ALA A 84 -1.49 -3.35 23.49
N THR A 85 -1.47 -4.06 24.61
CA THR A 85 -1.56 -3.41 25.93
C THR A 85 -0.27 -2.66 26.27
N LEU A 86 -0.33 -1.62 27.11
CA LEU A 86 0.85 -0.88 27.56
C LEU A 86 1.96 -1.78 28.11
N SER A 87 1.58 -2.79 28.91
CA SER A 87 2.55 -3.73 29.49
C SER A 87 3.26 -4.55 28.43
N ARG A 88 2.50 -5.08 27.45
CA ARG A 88 3.07 -5.91 26.38
C ARG A 88 3.93 -5.10 25.42
N ILE A 89 3.57 -3.85 25.14
CA ILE A 89 4.39 -2.95 24.32
C ILE A 89 5.74 -2.71 25.00
N LYS A 90 5.75 -2.32 26.28
CA LYS A 90 6.97 -2.12 27.06
C LYS A 90 7.83 -3.37 27.13
N GLU A 91 7.22 -4.50 27.46
CA GLU A 91 7.90 -5.80 27.52
C GLU A 91 8.51 -6.20 26.17
N THR A 92 7.80 -5.95 25.06
CA THR A 92 8.29 -6.25 23.71
C THR A 92 9.49 -5.38 23.36
N ILE A 93 9.43 -4.08 23.64
CA ILE A 93 10.58 -3.19 23.46
C ILE A 93 11.74 -3.73 24.30
N ASP A 94 11.55 -3.95 25.60
CA ASP A 94 12.61 -4.38 26.53
C ASP A 94 13.28 -5.69 26.09
N LYS A 95 12.50 -6.71 25.73
CA LYS A 95 13.00 -8.03 25.31
C LYS A 95 13.64 -8.03 23.92
N THR A 96 13.37 -7.04 23.08
CA THR A 96 13.97 -6.95 21.75
C THR A 96 15.47 -6.68 21.89
N THR A 97 16.26 -7.68 21.49
CA THR A 97 17.71 -7.63 21.46
C THR A 97 18.16 -7.31 20.04
N VAL A 98 18.98 -6.27 19.89
CA VAL A 98 19.47 -5.78 18.60
C VAL A 98 21.00 -5.66 18.64
N ALA A 99 21.66 -6.02 17.55
CA ALA A 99 23.10 -5.85 17.38
C ALA A 99 23.46 -4.39 17.08
N ALA A 100 24.76 -4.10 17.07
CA ALA A 100 25.28 -2.75 16.87
C ALA A 100 25.04 -2.20 15.46
N ASP A 101 24.96 -3.08 14.46
CA ASP A 101 24.78 -2.76 13.05
C ASP A 101 23.30 -2.82 12.59
N ASP A 102 22.46 -3.45 13.40
CA ASP A 102 21.02 -3.65 13.18
C ASP A 102 20.25 -2.32 13.10
N VAL A 103 19.03 -2.42 12.55
CA VAL A 103 18.01 -1.38 12.57
C VAL A 103 16.88 -1.81 13.51
N ILE A 104 16.35 -0.88 14.31
CA ILE A 104 15.09 -1.09 15.02
C ILE A 104 14.05 -0.10 14.50
N LEU A 105 12.88 -0.62 14.11
CA LEU A 105 11.71 0.17 13.74
C LEU A 105 10.63 -0.06 14.79
N PHE A 106 10.19 0.99 15.45
CA PHE A 106 8.94 1.02 16.22
C PHE A 106 7.91 1.80 15.42
N TYR A 107 6.78 1.17 15.12
CA TYR A 107 5.65 1.79 14.45
C TYR A 107 4.40 1.68 15.31
N PHE A 108 3.66 2.76 15.44
CA PHE A 108 2.36 2.80 16.11
C PHE A 108 1.32 3.44 15.18
N SER A 109 0.17 2.78 15.02
CA SER A 109 -1.03 3.35 14.40
C SER A 109 -2.21 3.17 15.35
N GLY A 110 -2.87 4.27 15.71
CA GLY A 110 -3.90 4.29 16.73
C GLY A 110 -4.27 5.69 17.24
N HIS A 111 -5.00 5.73 18.34
CA HIS A 111 -5.36 6.97 19.02
C HIS A 111 -4.15 7.54 19.77
N GLY A 112 -4.15 8.86 19.88
CA GLY A 112 -3.17 9.59 20.66
C GLY A 112 -3.77 10.87 21.21
N GLY A 113 -3.07 11.49 22.12
CA GLY A 113 -3.51 12.75 22.70
C GLY A 113 -2.39 13.52 23.33
N MET A 114 -2.75 14.68 23.88
CA MET A 114 -1.85 15.53 24.63
C MET A 114 -2.51 16.00 25.92
N GLU A 115 -1.76 15.92 27.03
CA GLU A 115 -2.15 16.46 28.32
C GLU A 115 -1.00 17.28 28.90
N GLN A 116 -1.27 18.53 29.32
CA GLN A 116 -0.27 19.42 29.93
C GLN A 116 1.03 19.57 29.11
N GLY A 117 0.90 19.61 27.78
CA GLY A 117 2.04 19.73 26.86
C GLY A 117 2.84 18.43 26.66
N LYS A 118 2.34 17.29 27.13
CA LYS A 118 2.95 15.97 26.91
C LYS A 118 2.07 15.11 26.02
N THR A 119 2.66 14.53 24.98
CA THR A 119 1.97 13.66 24.04
C THR A 119 2.05 12.21 24.47
N PHE A 120 0.99 11.46 24.20
CA PHE A 120 0.88 10.05 24.53
C PHE A 120 0.13 9.28 23.43
N LEU A 121 0.27 7.96 23.46
CA LEU A 121 -0.41 7.01 22.58
C LEU A 121 -1.38 6.20 23.45
N TYR A 122 -2.62 6.05 22.99
CA TYR A 122 -3.61 5.22 23.68
C TYR A 122 -3.38 3.76 23.32
N THR A 123 -3.24 2.93 24.32
CA THR A 123 -3.06 1.48 24.14
C THR A 123 -4.38 0.75 24.26
N SER A 124 -4.47 -0.48 23.74
CA SER A 124 -5.74 -1.26 23.73
C SER A 124 -6.41 -1.43 25.11
N ASP A 125 -5.65 -1.35 26.21
CA ASP A 125 -6.16 -1.36 27.59
C ASP A 125 -6.46 0.04 28.16
N SER A 126 -6.69 1.01 27.26
CA SER A 126 -6.98 2.42 27.55
C SER A 126 -5.93 3.12 28.42
N ALA A 127 -4.71 2.58 28.45
CA ALA A 127 -3.58 3.16 29.15
C ALA A 127 -2.76 4.09 28.22
N ASN A 128 -2.09 5.06 28.82
CA ASN A 128 -1.30 6.05 28.08
C ASN A 128 0.18 5.63 28.01
N LEU A 129 0.69 5.45 26.80
CA LEU A 129 2.12 5.36 26.51
C LEU A 129 2.68 6.75 26.20
N ASP A 130 3.37 7.35 27.17
CA ASP A 130 4.07 8.63 26.99
C ASP A 130 5.14 8.53 25.87
N ARG A 131 5.06 9.43 24.88
CA ARG A 131 5.92 9.37 23.69
C ARG A 131 7.40 9.65 24.03
N GLN A 132 7.67 10.49 25.03
CA GLN A 132 9.05 10.71 25.47
C GLN A 132 9.65 9.46 26.13
N SER A 133 8.86 8.71 26.88
CA SER A 133 9.27 7.45 27.50
C SER A 133 9.50 6.36 26.44
N LEU A 134 8.65 6.31 25.42
CA LEU A 134 8.86 5.46 24.23
C LEU A 134 10.18 5.81 23.53
N GLU A 135 10.41 7.11 23.25
CA GLU A 135 11.65 7.58 22.63
C GLU A 135 12.88 7.12 23.41
N LYS A 136 12.90 7.33 24.73
CA LYS A 136 14.00 6.89 25.59
C LYS A 136 14.22 5.38 25.53
N ALA A 137 13.14 4.60 25.54
CA ALA A 137 13.23 3.14 25.52
C ALA A 137 13.81 2.60 24.19
N VAL A 138 13.38 3.16 23.06
CA VAL A 138 13.89 2.77 21.73
C VAL A 138 15.30 3.32 21.50
N ALA A 139 15.57 4.58 21.87
CA ALA A 139 16.88 5.20 21.71
C ALA A 139 17.99 4.50 22.52
N ALA A 140 17.63 3.90 23.66
CA ALA A 140 18.54 3.10 24.50
C ALA A 140 18.95 1.75 23.87
N LYS A 141 18.33 1.33 22.77
CA LYS A 141 18.73 0.11 22.04
C LYS A 141 20.07 0.29 21.36
N ASN A 142 20.81 -0.81 21.19
CA ASN A 142 22.15 -0.77 20.60
C ASN A 142 22.14 -0.70 19.06
N ALA A 143 20.99 -0.60 18.41
CA ALA A 143 20.88 -0.52 16.96
C ALA A 143 21.59 0.73 16.41
N ARG A 144 22.21 0.57 15.23
CA ARG A 144 22.83 1.68 14.48
C ARG A 144 21.81 2.73 14.11
N LEU A 145 20.69 2.30 13.53
CA LEU A 145 19.57 3.15 13.15
C LEU A 145 18.34 2.78 13.99
N LYS A 146 17.76 3.77 14.65
CA LYS A 146 16.48 3.65 15.37
C LYS A 146 15.44 4.47 14.66
N ILE A 147 14.28 3.88 14.39
CA ILE A 147 13.17 4.53 13.73
C ILE A 147 11.96 4.43 14.66
N ILE A 148 11.33 5.57 14.94
CA ILE A 148 10.06 5.69 15.66
C ILE A 148 9.11 6.43 14.74
N LEU A 149 8.05 5.76 14.34
CA LEU A 149 6.97 6.32 13.54
C LEU A 149 5.67 6.21 14.35
N THR A 150 4.98 7.33 14.54
CA THR A 150 3.70 7.35 15.25
C THR A 150 2.64 8.02 14.37
N ASP A 151 1.64 7.26 13.96
CA ASP A 151 0.44 7.76 13.30
C ASP A 151 -0.71 7.83 14.30
N ALA A 152 -0.74 8.96 15.01
CA ALA A 152 -1.68 9.20 16.10
C ALA A 152 -1.78 10.69 16.39
N CYS A 153 -2.97 11.12 16.82
CA CYS A 153 -3.25 12.50 17.18
C CYS A 153 -2.34 13.02 18.31
N SER A 154 -2.15 14.34 18.34
CA SER A 154 -1.38 15.07 19.35
C SER A 154 -2.19 16.23 19.95
N ASN A 155 -3.53 16.16 19.89
CA ASN A 155 -4.45 17.18 20.39
C ASN A 155 -5.12 16.78 21.74
N SER A 156 -5.82 17.72 22.37
CA SER A 156 -6.64 17.48 23.57
C SER A 156 -7.78 16.50 23.29
N ILE A 157 -8.13 15.70 24.31
CA ILE A 157 -9.01 14.52 24.27
C ILE A 157 -10.47 14.82 23.87
N ASP A 158 -10.89 16.09 23.85
CA ASP A 158 -12.28 16.48 23.58
C ASP A 158 -12.59 16.55 22.07
N GLY A 159 -13.08 15.43 21.51
CA GLY A 159 -13.84 15.44 20.26
C GLY A 159 -13.22 14.64 19.10
N VAL A 160 -13.29 13.31 19.17
CA VAL A 160 -13.05 12.46 18.00
C VAL A 160 -14.35 12.35 17.20
N VAL A 161 -14.54 13.23 16.22
CA VAL A 161 -15.65 13.13 15.25
C VAL A 161 -15.19 12.25 14.09
N ALA A 162 -15.89 11.14 13.88
CA ALA A 162 -15.71 10.29 12.70
C ALA A 162 -16.09 11.08 11.43
N MET A 163 -15.19 11.18 10.46
CA MET A 163 -15.46 11.83 9.17
C MET A 163 -15.01 10.95 8.00
N ARG A 164 -15.76 11.09 6.90
CA ARG A 164 -15.84 10.16 5.76
C ARG A 164 -14.65 10.29 4.80
N SER A 165 -14.37 9.18 4.11
CA SER A 165 -13.24 8.94 3.22
C SER A 165 -13.38 9.58 1.83
N MET A 166 -12.24 9.91 1.22
CA MET A 166 -12.09 10.03 -0.23
C MET A 166 -11.16 8.91 -0.70
N ALA A 167 -11.51 8.31 -1.84
CA ALA A 167 -10.88 7.10 -2.35
C ALA A 167 -9.58 7.38 -3.10
N ASN A 168 -8.59 6.48 -3.02
CA ASN A 168 -7.48 6.36 -3.99
C ASN A 168 -6.67 5.06 -3.78
N LYS A 169 -6.97 3.98 -4.49
CA LYS A 169 -6.10 2.78 -4.52
C LYS A 169 -5.03 2.95 -5.60
N ARG A 170 -3.75 2.70 -5.28
CA ARG A 170 -2.66 2.61 -6.27
C ARG A 170 -1.59 1.60 -5.84
N ASN A 171 -1.11 0.82 -6.80
CA ASN A 171 -0.06 -0.18 -6.62
C ASN A 171 1.37 0.42 -6.54
N ALA A 172 2.30 -0.37 -6.03
CA ALA A 172 3.71 0.00 -5.84
C ALA A 172 4.52 -0.28 -7.10
N ALA A 173 5.36 0.65 -7.53
CA ALA A 173 6.25 0.46 -8.67
C ALA A 173 7.26 -0.68 -8.40
N LYS A 174 7.30 -1.69 -9.28
CA LYS A 174 8.28 -2.79 -9.20
C LYS A 174 9.67 -2.29 -9.68
N GLY A 175 10.69 -2.43 -8.83
CA GLY A 175 12.05 -2.79 -9.28
C GLY A 175 13.17 -1.75 -9.39
N GLN A 176 13.04 -0.47 -9.02
CA GLN A 176 14.12 0.53 -9.29
C GLN A 176 14.85 1.11 -8.06
N PHE A 177 14.47 0.77 -6.83
CA PHE A 177 14.87 1.57 -5.65
C PHE A 177 15.78 0.86 -4.64
N ASP A 178 16.28 -0.33 -4.96
CA ASP A 178 17.04 -1.15 -4.02
C ASP A 178 18.28 -0.42 -3.45
N GLU A 179 19.01 0.34 -4.27
CA GLU A 179 20.14 1.15 -3.79
C GLU A 179 19.72 2.31 -2.89
N VAL A 180 18.55 2.90 -3.14
CA VAL A 180 17.97 3.93 -2.27
C VAL A 180 17.61 3.32 -0.92
N TYR A 181 17.01 2.13 -0.89
CA TYR A 181 16.71 1.43 0.35
C TYR A 181 17.98 1.03 1.11
N ARG A 182 19.01 0.55 0.42
CA ARG A 182 20.31 0.30 1.04
C ARG A 182 20.89 1.57 1.65
N ASP A 183 20.77 2.71 0.98
CA ASP A 183 21.22 3.99 1.52
C ASP A 183 20.44 4.38 2.78
N LEU A 184 19.11 4.40 2.71
CA LEU A 184 18.23 4.74 3.83
C LEU A 184 18.42 3.85 5.06
N PHE A 185 18.52 2.53 4.87
CA PHE A 185 18.54 1.58 5.99
C PHE A 185 19.95 1.14 6.41
N LEU A 186 20.93 1.11 5.51
CA LEU A 186 22.29 0.61 5.80
C LEU A 186 23.34 1.71 5.94
N LYS A 187 23.08 2.93 5.41
CA LYS A 187 24.04 4.04 5.43
C LYS A 187 23.59 5.23 6.28
N HIS A 188 22.70 5.00 7.25
CA HIS A 188 22.30 6.01 8.23
C HIS A 188 22.48 5.50 9.66
N GLU A 189 22.74 6.40 10.60
CA GLU A 189 22.80 6.09 12.02
C GLU A 189 22.08 7.13 12.88
N GLY A 190 21.78 6.78 14.13
CA GLY A 190 21.09 7.64 15.07
C GLY A 190 19.59 7.38 15.13
N LEU A 191 18.81 8.43 15.37
CA LEU A 191 17.37 8.36 15.62
C LEU A 191 16.59 9.10 14.53
N LEU A 192 15.68 8.39 13.88
CA LEU A 192 14.58 8.96 13.11
C LEU A 192 13.32 8.89 13.99
N HIS A 193 12.78 10.04 14.41
CA HIS A 193 11.57 10.08 15.24
C HIS A 193 10.54 11.00 14.59
N LEU A 194 9.50 10.40 14.01
CA LEU A 194 8.46 11.09 13.26
C LEU A 194 7.08 10.87 13.89
N SER A 195 6.25 11.90 13.85
CA SER A 195 4.84 11.89 14.23
C SER A 195 3.99 12.40 13.08
N ALA A 196 2.83 11.79 12.87
CA ALA A 196 1.85 12.20 11.86
C ALA A 196 1.23 13.58 12.10
N SER A 197 1.30 14.09 13.33
CA SER A 197 0.80 15.43 13.68
C SER A 197 1.70 16.14 14.67
N SER A 198 1.69 17.48 14.64
CA SER A 198 2.37 18.34 15.60
C SER A 198 1.49 18.51 16.84
N GLU A 199 2.08 19.00 17.93
CA GLU A 199 1.36 19.23 19.18
C GLU A 199 0.14 20.16 18.96
N GLY A 200 -1.03 19.73 19.42
CA GLY A 200 -2.30 20.42 19.22
C GLY A 200 -3.04 20.05 17.92
N GLU A 201 -2.51 19.14 17.10
CA GLU A 201 -3.12 18.75 15.83
C GLU A 201 -3.59 17.29 15.82
N TYR A 202 -4.60 17.04 14.99
CA TYR A 202 -5.10 15.70 14.69
C TYR A 202 -4.23 15.01 13.63
N ALA A 203 -4.18 13.68 13.70
CA ALA A 203 -3.68 12.84 12.62
C ALA A 203 -4.91 12.27 11.90
N TRP A 204 -5.13 12.66 10.65
CA TRP A 204 -6.28 12.24 9.86
C TRP A 204 -5.99 10.92 9.14
N SER A 205 -7.06 10.17 8.93
CA SER A 205 -7.03 8.89 8.23
C SER A 205 -8.31 8.68 7.44
N ASP A 206 -8.26 7.77 6.49
CA ASP A 206 -9.43 7.24 5.82
C ASP A 206 -9.34 5.71 5.68
N ASN A 207 -10.49 5.08 5.47
CA ASN A 207 -10.60 3.62 5.46
C ASN A 207 -9.98 2.94 4.23
N GLN A 208 -9.53 3.70 3.23
CA GLN A 208 -8.92 3.20 2.00
C GLN A 208 -7.41 3.45 1.94
N LEU A 209 -6.91 4.62 2.35
CA LEU A 209 -5.47 4.93 2.35
C LEU A 209 -4.80 4.59 3.67
N GLY A 210 -5.55 4.60 4.78
CA GLY A 210 -5.00 4.57 6.14
C GLY A 210 -4.79 5.98 6.69
N GLY A 211 -3.89 6.12 7.66
CA GLY A 211 -3.42 7.42 8.12
C GLY A 211 -2.73 8.18 6.99
N TYR A 212 -3.10 9.44 6.76
CA TYR A 212 -2.54 10.21 5.64
C TYR A 212 -1.01 10.28 5.71
N PHE A 213 -0.46 10.46 6.91
CA PHE A 213 0.99 10.46 7.07
C PHE A 213 1.60 9.10 6.73
N THR A 214 1.05 7.99 7.25
CA THR A 214 1.52 6.65 6.89
C THR A 214 1.43 6.41 5.39
N TYR A 215 0.32 6.77 4.75
CA TYR A 215 0.14 6.62 3.30
C TYR A 215 1.22 7.40 2.53
N TYR A 216 1.39 8.70 2.80
CA TYR A 216 2.37 9.50 2.08
C TYR A 216 3.81 9.12 2.41
N PHE A 217 4.09 8.71 3.63
CA PHE A 217 5.43 8.31 4.03
C PHE A 217 5.82 6.95 3.46
N ILE A 218 4.95 5.95 3.56
CA ILE A 218 5.23 4.58 3.13
C ILE A 218 4.95 4.39 1.64
N ASN A 219 3.72 4.64 1.20
CA ASN A 219 3.34 4.30 -0.18
C ASN A 219 3.94 5.28 -1.18
N GLU A 220 3.75 6.59 -0.95
CA GLU A 220 4.28 7.60 -1.87
C GLU A 220 5.79 7.78 -1.70
N GLY A 221 6.23 8.00 -0.45
CA GLY A 221 7.58 8.41 -0.10
C GLY A 221 8.61 7.28 -0.03
N LEU A 222 8.21 6.02 0.15
CA LEU A 222 9.15 4.89 0.17
C LEU A 222 8.92 3.90 -0.97
N MET A 223 7.66 3.62 -1.34
CA MET A 223 7.36 2.59 -2.34
C MET A 223 7.30 3.13 -3.78
N LYS A 224 6.78 4.34 -4.00
CA LYS A 224 6.62 4.92 -5.35
C LYS A 224 7.78 5.81 -5.77
N LYS A 225 8.15 6.80 -4.95
CA LYS A 225 9.18 7.81 -5.29
C LYS A 225 10.18 7.99 -4.14
N PRO A 226 10.94 6.94 -3.75
CA PRO A 226 11.85 7.06 -2.62
C PRO A 226 12.99 8.03 -2.90
N ALA A 227 13.20 8.94 -1.96
CA ALA A 227 14.34 9.84 -1.94
C ALA A 227 15.54 9.20 -1.24
N SER A 228 16.75 9.62 -1.61
CA SER A 228 18.02 9.12 -1.05
C SER A 228 18.35 9.65 0.34
N SER A 229 17.44 10.32 1.04
CA SER A 229 17.67 10.75 2.42
C SER A 229 16.36 10.77 3.20
N TRP A 230 16.44 10.46 4.50
CA TRP A 230 15.28 10.48 5.39
C TRP A 230 14.66 11.88 5.52
N GLU A 231 15.47 12.93 5.47
CA GLU A 231 15.00 14.32 5.49
C GLU A 231 14.10 14.62 4.28
N LYS A 232 14.51 14.18 3.08
CA LYS A 232 13.75 14.41 1.86
C LYS A 232 12.47 13.57 1.83
N VAL A 233 12.54 12.28 2.18
CA VAL A 233 11.35 11.42 2.34
C VAL A 233 10.35 12.06 3.31
N PHE A 234 10.82 12.51 4.48
CA PHE A 234 9.95 13.16 5.46
C PHE A 234 9.35 14.46 4.94
N THR A 235 10.15 15.35 4.34
CA THR A 235 9.70 16.66 3.88
C THR A 235 8.62 16.52 2.80
N GLU A 236 8.85 15.68 1.78
CA GLU A 236 7.88 15.43 0.71
C GLU A 236 6.59 14.81 1.26
N SER A 237 6.69 13.86 2.20
CA SER A 237 5.52 13.23 2.82
C SER A 237 4.74 14.20 3.70
N ARG A 238 5.44 15.08 4.44
CA ARG A 238 4.84 16.13 5.26
C ARG A 238 4.06 17.10 4.39
N ASP A 239 4.64 17.55 3.29
CA ASP A 239 4.04 18.56 2.41
C ASP A 239 2.77 17.99 1.73
N LYS A 240 2.80 16.72 1.27
CA LYS A 240 1.59 16.03 0.78
C LYS A 240 0.53 15.82 1.86
N THR A 241 0.93 15.50 3.10
CA THR A 241 -0.02 15.36 4.22
C THR A 241 -0.71 16.70 4.53
N LEU A 242 0.03 17.81 4.48
CA LEU A 242 -0.52 19.16 4.65
C LEU A 242 -1.54 19.51 3.56
N GLN A 243 -1.26 19.15 2.31
CA GLN A 243 -2.17 19.36 1.18
C GLN A 243 -3.51 18.66 1.40
N MET A 244 -3.53 17.43 1.94
CA MET A 244 -4.79 16.72 2.22
C MET A 244 -5.69 17.46 3.21
N TYR A 245 -5.12 18.14 4.20
CA TYR A 245 -5.93 18.99 5.08
C TYR A 245 -6.57 20.16 4.32
N GLY A 246 -5.85 20.72 3.35
CA GLY A 246 -6.35 21.75 2.44
C GLY A 246 -7.52 21.27 1.56
N LEU A 247 -7.63 19.98 1.30
CA LEU A 247 -8.70 19.38 0.50
C LEU A 247 -10.00 19.11 1.30
N LEU A 248 -9.98 19.17 2.64
CA LEU A 248 -11.20 18.99 3.45
C LEU A 248 -12.26 20.06 3.10
N PRO A 249 -13.57 19.75 3.01
CA PRO A 249 -14.60 20.74 2.68
C PRO A 249 -14.50 22.03 3.50
N ALA A 250 -14.71 23.20 2.86
CA ALA A 250 -14.54 24.51 3.49
C ALA A 250 -15.33 24.67 4.80
N ARG A 251 -16.53 24.08 4.88
CA ARG A 251 -17.35 24.04 6.09
C ARG A 251 -16.66 23.26 7.21
N GLN A 252 -16.15 22.06 6.92
CA GLN A 252 -15.42 21.25 7.89
C GLN A 252 -14.17 22.00 8.38
N ARG A 253 -13.39 22.60 7.49
CA ARG A 253 -12.23 23.43 7.88
C ARG A 253 -12.62 24.60 8.77
N ALA A 254 -13.77 25.23 8.51
CA ALA A 254 -14.29 26.30 9.36
C ALA A 254 -14.66 25.79 10.77
N GLU A 255 -15.36 24.65 10.86
CA GLU A 255 -15.71 24.00 12.12
C GLU A 255 -14.44 23.61 12.92
N LEU A 256 -13.47 22.97 12.26
CA LEU A 256 -12.17 22.61 12.86
C LEU A 256 -11.41 23.84 13.37
N LYS A 257 -11.42 24.93 12.60
CA LYS A 257 -10.81 26.21 13.01
C LYS A 257 -11.45 26.79 14.27
N THR A 258 -12.76 26.62 14.48
CA THR A 258 -13.41 27.04 15.75
C THR A 258 -12.96 26.22 16.96
N GLN A 259 -12.51 24.98 16.73
CA GLN A 259 -11.93 24.10 17.74
C GLN A 259 -10.41 24.31 17.92
N GLY A 260 -9.83 25.31 17.23
CA GLY A 260 -8.40 25.62 17.30
C GLY A 260 -7.52 24.74 16.42
N ILE A 261 -8.11 23.84 15.63
CA ILE A 261 -7.42 22.91 14.73
C ILE A 261 -7.12 23.65 13.44
N LYS A 262 -5.84 23.66 13.05
CA LYS A 262 -5.37 24.44 11.91
C LYS A 262 -4.82 23.60 10.77
N GLY A 263 -4.59 22.32 11.00
CA GLY A 263 -3.92 21.44 10.05
C GLY A 263 -3.66 20.05 10.59
N GLN A 264 -2.96 19.28 9.77
CA GLN A 264 -2.18 18.13 10.16
C GLN A 264 -0.76 18.34 9.63
N THR A 265 0.16 18.67 10.52
CA THR A 265 1.56 18.94 10.20
C THR A 265 2.41 17.81 10.78
N PRO A 266 2.83 16.83 9.98
CA PRO A 266 3.79 15.83 10.45
C PRO A 266 5.06 16.48 10.99
N LYS A 267 5.61 15.92 12.07
CA LYS A 267 6.73 16.47 12.82
C LYS A 267 7.88 15.49 12.90
N ALA A 268 9.08 15.95 12.58
CA ALA A 268 10.31 15.26 12.89
C ALA A 268 10.88 15.79 14.22
N PHE A 269 10.95 14.92 15.22
CA PHE A 269 11.64 15.20 16.49
C PHE A 269 13.14 14.92 16.40
N ALA A 270 13.53 14.00 15.51
CA ALA A 270 14.92 13.69 15.19
C ALA A 270 15.02 13.17 13.76
N LEU A 271 16.13 13.50 13.10
CA LEU A 271 16.53 12.94 11.80
C LEU A 271 17.89 12.23 11.97
N PRO A 272 18.08 11.07 11.33
CA PRO A 272 19.33 10.33 11.41
C PRO A 272 20.42 10.98 10.54
N THR A 273 21.67 10.64 10.84
CA THR A 273 22.83 11.13 10.09
C THR A 273 23.24 10.12 9.03
N HIS A 274 23.60 10.59 7.84
CA HIS A 274 24.21 9.74 6.80
C HIS A 274 25.65 9.38 7.15
N LEU A 275 26.01 8.12 6.96
CA LEU A 275 27.37 7.61 7.16
C LEU A 275 28.25 8.03 5.98
N VAL A 276 28.93 9.17 6.14
CA VAL A 276 29.93 9.61 5.16
C VAL A 276 31.05 8.58 5.11
N THR A 277 31.14 7.84 4.01
CA THR A 277 32.32 7.01 3.76
C THR A 277 33.43 7.96 3.35
N GLU A 278 34.50 8.09 4.15
CA GLU A 278 35.72 8.80 3.75
C GLU A 278 36.38 8.07 2.56
N THR A 279 35.85 8.27 1.35
CA THR A 279 36.59 7.98 0.14
C THR A 279 37.48 9.19 -0.12
N ASN A 280 38.79 9.01 0.06
CA ASN A 280 39.83 9.89 -0.46
C ASN A 280 39.61 10.12 -1.97
N SER A 281 38.87 11.17 -2.31
CA SER A 281 38.61 11.57 -3.69
C SER A 281 39.83 12.26 -4.27
N THR A 282 40.74 11.47 -4.86
CA THR A 282 41.62 11.96 -5.92
C THR A 282 40.75 12.35 -7.11
N SER A 283 40.59 13.65 -7.31
CA SER A 283 39.81 14.24 -8.40
C SER A 283 40.34 13.79 -9.77
N THR A 284 39.49 13.04 -10.48
CA THR A 284 39.65 12.85 -11.93
C THR A 284 38.94 14.02 -12.63
N PRO A 285 39.55 14.68 -13.64
CA PRO A 285 38.93 15.85 -14.28
C PRO A 285 37.65 15.46 -15.02
N ALA A 286 36.60 16.26 -14.82
CA ALA A 286 35.33 16.15 -15.51
C ALA A 286 35.51 16.19 -17.03
N GLN A 287 34.91 15.22 -17.71
CA GLN A 287 34.71 15.25 -19.16
C GLN A 287 33.73 16.38 -19.52
N PRO A 288 33.87 17.02 -20.69
CA PRO A 288 32.99 18.11 -21.11
C PRO A 288 31.58 17.57 -21.38
N ILE A 289 30.60 18.10 -20.66
CA ILE A 289 29.19 17.82 -20.89
C ILE A 289 28.81 18.40 -22.26
N THR A 290 28.37 17.54 -23.17
CA THR A 290 27.83 17.92 -24.48
C THR A 290 26.43 18.50 -24.27
N PRO A 291 25.98 19.51 -25.04
CA PRO A 291 24.66 20.10 -24.84
C PRO A 291 23.58 19.05 -25.11
N VAL A 292 22.77 18.75 -24.10
CA VAL A 292 21.59 17.89 -24.24
C VAL A 292 20.63 18.59 -25.19
N THR A 293 20.31 17.89 -26.27
CA THR A 293 19.34 18.29 -27.28
C THR A 293 17.96 18.34 -26.62
N SER A 294 17.15 19.35 -26.96
CA SER A 294 15.80 19.60 -26.43
C SER A 294 15.02 18.30 -26.22
N ALA A 295 14.75 17.97 -24.96
CA ALA A 295 13.90 16.84 -24.59
C ALA A 295 12.52 17.05 -25.22
N GLU A 296 12.06 16.08 -26.01
CA GLU A 296 10.65 15.99 -26.38
C GLU A 296 9.85 15.95 -25.08
N SER A 297 8.93 16.91 -24.92
CA SER A 297 8.03 16.92 -23.76
C SER A 297 7.19 15.65 -23.83
N GLU A 298 7.35 14.76 -22.87
CA GLU A 298 6.48 13.60 -22.75
C GLU A 298 5.03 14.09 -22.57
N GLU A 299 4.10 13.48 -23.30
CA GLU A 299 2.67 13.78 -23.24
C GLU A 299 1.91 12.56 -22.68
N LEU A 300 0.81 12.81 -21.99
CA LEU A 300 -0.19 11.82 -21.60
C LEU A 300 -1.51 12.10 -22.33
N THR A 301 -2.34 11.09 -22.54
CA THR A 301 -3.64 11.21 -23.23
C THR A 301 -4.78 11.04 -22.25
N ILE A 302 -5.82 11.88 -22.33
CA ILE A 302 -7.06 11.75 -21.57
C ILE A 302 -8.24 11.62 -22.55
N GLU A 303 -9.12 10.65 -22.34
CA GLU A 303 -10.34 10.42 -23.13
C GLU A 303 -11.61 10.62 -22.29
N ASN A 304 -12.68 11.19 -22.85
CA ASN A 304 -13.97 11.22 -22.15
C ASN A 304 -14.86 10.05 -22.60
N LEU A 305 -15.10 9.08 -21.72
CA LEU A 305 -15.98 7.93 -22.01
C LEU A 305 -17.41 8.10 -21.46
N THR A 306 -17.73 9.25 -20.88
CA THR A 306 -19.11 9.55 -20.43
C THR A 306 -20.02 9.94 -21.61
N ASP A 307 -21.33 9.96 -21.35
CA ASP A 307 -22.37 10.38 -22.29
C ASP A 307 -22.50 11.91 -22.45
N LYS A 308 -21.73 12.70 -21.69
CA LYS A 308 -21.83 14.17 -21.63
C LYS A 308 -20.45 14.82 -21.75
N PRO A 309 -20.37 16.10 -22.15
CA PRO A 309 -19.11 16.84 -22.07
C PRO A 309 -18.61 16.90 -20.62
N VAL A 310 -17.31 16.64 -20.43
CA VAL A 310 -16.62 16.78 -19.15
C VAL A 310 -15.85 18.09 -19.15
N ILE A 311 -15.96 18.84 -18.06
CA ILE A 311 -15.17 20.05 -17.82
C ILE A 311 -14.15 19.73 -16.74
N PHE A 312 -12.87 19.90 -17.06
CA PHE A 312 -11.77 19.76 -16.13
C PHE A 312 -10.79 20.93 -16.29
N TYR A 313 -9.84 21.01 -15.38
CA TYR A 313 -8.85 22.06 -15.30
C TYR A 313 -7.47 21.43 -15.18
N ARG A 314 -6.46 22.18 -15.59
CA ARG A 314 -5.06 21.80 -15.47
C ARG A 314 -4.37 22.90 -14.73
N ASP A 315 -3.83 22.60 -13.56
CA ASP A 315 -3.00 23.53 -12.80
C ASP A 315 -1.65 23.66 -13.51
N ILE A 316 -1.42 24.83 -14.12
CA ILE A 316 -0.23 25.14 -14.92
C ILE A 316 0.87 25.77 -14.05
N ASP A 317 0.51 26.35 -12.90
CA ASP A 317 1.41 27.11 -12.04
C ASP A 317 1.04 26.92 -10.56
N GLN A 318 1.56 25.84 -9.98
CA GLN A 318 1.32 25.46 -8.57
C GLN A 318 1.77 26.55 -7.57
N GLU A 319 2.59 27.52 -7.99
CA GLU A 319 3.08 28.60 -7.12
C GLU A 319 2.19 29.85 -7.15
N ASN A 320 1.22 29.94 -8.08
CA ASN A 320 0.38 31.12 -8.26
C ASN A 320 -1.08 30.86 -7.88
N GLU A 321 -1.41 31.08 -6.60
CA GLU A 321 -2.76 30.90 -6.04
C GLU A 321 -3.83 31.84 -6.64
N ASP A 322 -3.45 32.88 -7.39
CA ASP A 322 -4.35 33.90 -7.93
C ASP A 322 -4.78 33.66 -9.41
N ASP A 323 -4.21 32.68 -10.10
CA ASP A 323 -4.55 32.39 -11.50
C ASP A 323 -5.70 31.37 -11.59
N GLU A 324 -6.86 31.80 -12.11
CA GLU A 324 -7.94 30.89 -12.49
C GLU A 324 -7.52 30.10 -13.74
N ASP A 325 -7.26 28.80 -13.60
CA ASP A 325 -6.95 27.95 -14.74
C ASP A 325 -8.12 27.94 -15.75
N PRO A 326 -7.86 28.08 -17.06
CA PRO A 326 -8.92 28.02 -18.05
C PRO A 326 -9.51 26.60 -18.11
N PRO A 327 -10.85 26.45 -18.11
CA PRO A 327 -11.49 25.14 -18.20
C PRO A 327 -11.21 24.48 -19.55
N ILE A 328 -10.92 23.19 -19.52
CA ILE A 328 -10.82 22.31 -20.68
C ILE A 328 -12.13 21.52 -20.74
N THR A 329 -12.84 21.63 -21.87
CA THR A 329 -14.07 20.85 -22.13
C THR A 329 -13.75 19.73 -23.11
N LEU A 330 -14.06 18.49 -22.72
CA LEU A 330 -13.84 17.28 -23.52
C LEU A 330 -15.19 16.66 -23.89
N ALA A 331 -15.54 16.65 -25.17
CA ALA A 331 -16.80 16.05 -25.66
C ALA A 331 -16.79 14.50 -25.50
N PRO A 332 -17.95 13.82 -25.51
CA PRO A 332 -18.00 12.36 -25.48
C PRO A 332 -17.13 11.71 -26.57
N ASN A 333 -16.29 10.77 -26.17
CA ASN A 333 -15.26 10.07 -26.98
C ASN A 333 -14.14 10.97 -27.53
N GLU A 334 -14.03 12.21 -27.07
CA GLU A 334 -12.92 13.08 -27.44
C GLU A 334 -11.67 12.73 -26.61
N LYS A 335 -10.50 12.85 -27.24
CA LYS A 335 -9.19 12.66 -26.61
C LYS A 335 -8.40 13.96 -26.64
N ILE A 336 -7.63 14.21 -25.59
CA ILE A 336 -6.69 15.33 -25.52
C ILE A 336 -5.34 14.85 -25.01
N ASN A 337 -4.26 15.39 -25.56
CA ASN A 337 -2.92 15.22 -25.00
C ASN A 337 -2.59 16.40 -24.10
N ILE A 338 -2.07 16.12 -22.92
CA ILE A 338 -1.54 17.14 -22.01
C ILE A 338 -0.10 16.79 -21.60
N PRO A 339 0.72 17.78 -21.21
CA PRO A 339 2.07 17.52 -20.73
C PRO A 339 2.08 16.64 -19.48
N VAL A 340 3.10 15.79 -19.33
CA VAL A 340 3.31 15.01 -18.11
C VAL A 340 3.58 15.87 -16.89
N ASN A 341 3.30 15.36 -15.69
CA ASN A 341 3.34 16.09 -14.41
C ASN A 341 2.33 17.26 -14.34
N SER A 342 1.23 17.15 -15.09
CA SER A 342 0.09 18.05 -14.95
C SER A 342 -0.77 17.59 -13.79
N VAL A 343 -1.14 18.52 -12.90
CA VAL A 343 -2.24 18.28 -11.95
C VAL A 343 -3.55 18.59 -12.66
N VAL A 344 -4.38 17.57 -12.81
CA VAL A 344 -5.72 17.69 -13.39
C VAL A 344 -6.75 17.71 -12.28
N TYR A 345 -7.71 18.62 -12.36
CA TYR A 345 -8.83 18.64 -11.41
C TYR A 345 -10.17 18.89 -12.08
N PHE A 346 -11.26 18.38 -11.50
CA PHE A 346 -12.61 18.50 -12.05
C PHE A 346 -13.66 18.38 -10.95
N GLN A 347 -14.87 18.85 -11.24
CA GLN A 347 -15.99 18.80 -10.32
C GLN A 347 -16.87 17.58 -10.62
N SER A 348 -16.96 16.63 -9.68
CA SER A 348 -17.74 15.40 -9.87
C SER A 348 -19.22 15.55 -9.48
N ALA A 349 -19.48 16.31 -8.42
CA ALA A 349 -20.81 16.62 -7.89
C ALA A 349 -20.90 18.09 -7.45
N LYS A 350 -22.08 18.53 -6.99
CA LYS A 350 -22.44 19.96 -6.85
C LYS A 350 -21.46 20.83 -6.05
N ASP A 351 -20.56 20.26 -5.25
CA ASP A 351 -19.58 21.02 -4.45
C ASP A 351 -18.21 20.32 -4.26
N ASP A 352 -17.93 19.19 -4.94
CA ASP A 352 -16.70 18.40 -4.70
C ASP A 352 -15.76 18.40 -5.92
N PHE A 353 -14.51 18.80 -5.69
CA PHE A 353 -13.43 18.78 -6.67
C PHE A 353 -12.47 17.61 -6.42
N TYR A 354 -12.08 16.94 -7.49
CA TYR A 354 -11.12 15.84 -7.50
C TYR A 354 -9.82 16.33 -8.12
N TYR A 355 -8.67 15.87 -7.60
CA TYR A 355 -7.33 16.28 -8.03
C TYR A 355 -6.46 15.07 -8.33
N TYR A 356 -5.78 15.10 -9.47
CA TYR A 356 -4.97 14.00 -9.98
C TYR A 356 -3.61 14.49 -10.46
N ASP A 357 -2.54 14.01 -9.85
CA ASP A 357 -1.18 14.12 -10.41
C ASP A 357 -0.96 12.94 -11.38
N LEU A 358 -0.82 13.27 -12.66
CA LEU A 358 -0.81 12.31 -13.76
C LEU A 358 0.61 12.10 -14.32
N GLU A 359 1.01 10.83 -14.39
CA GLU A 359 2.25 10.38 -15.03
C GLU A 359 2.01 10.07 -16.52
N THR A 360 3.07 9.80 -17.28
CA THR A 360 2.99 9.39 -18.69
C THR A 360 2.08 8.17 -18.83
N GLY A 361 1.06 8.26 -19.68
CA GLY A 361 0.08 7.18 -19.85
C GLY A 361 -1.17 7.61 -20.61
N ALA A 362 -2.14 6.71 -20.71
CA ALA A 362 -3.48 7.04 -21.16
C ALA A 362 -4.42 7.00 -19.95
N TYR A 363 -5.41 7.89 -19.94
CA TYR A 363 -6.40 8.04 -18.88
C TYR A 363 -7.77 8.28 -19.52
N TYR A 364 -8.83 8.13 -18.74
CA TYR A 364 -10.16 8.51 -19.19
C TYR A 364 -11.06 8.99 -18.06
N PHE A 365 -12.04 9.83 -18.42
CA PHE A 365 -13.18 10.14 -17.58
C PHE A 365 -14.28 9.10 -17.76
N ASP A 366 -14.89 8.67 -16.66
CA ASP A 366 -16.17 7.95 -16.68
C ASP A 366 -16.97 8.23 -15.41
N LYS A 367 -18.14 7.61 -15.27
CA LYS A 367 -18.87 7.56 -14.01
C LYS A 367 -18.52 6.29 -13.23
N ASP A 368 -18.31 6.42 -11.93
CA ASP A 368 -18.15 5.31 -11.00
C ASP A 368 -19.47 4.54 -10.77
N GLU A 369 -19.42 3.52 -9.90
CA GLU A 369 -20.58 2.73 -9.47
C GLU A 369 -21.69 3.57 -8.84
N GLN A 370 -21.35 4.73 -8.27
CA GLN A 370 -22.30 5.68 -7.68
C GLN A 370 -22.78 6.74 -8.70
N ASN A 371 -22.47 6.56 -9.98
CA ASN A 371 -22.79 7.44 -11.09
C ASN A 371 -22.19 8.86 -10.93
N GLN A 372 -21.07 8.97 -10.22
CA GLN A 372 -20.28 10.19 -10.06
C GLN A 372 -19.11 10.21 -11.04
N LEU A 373 -18.81 11.37 -11.61
CA LEU A 373 -17.70 11.51 -12.56
C LEU A 373 -16.36 11.24 -11.85
N ASP A 374 -15.48 10.45 -12.47
CA ASP A 374 -14.13 10.21 -11.98
C ASP A 374 -13.11 10.04 -13.13
N LEU A 375 -11.81 10.01 -12.81
CA LEU A 375 -10.70 9.88 -13.75
C LEU A 375 -9.86 8.63 -13.43
N TYR A 376 -9.65 7.80 -14.45
CA TYR A 376 -9.02 6.49 -14.31
C TYR A 376 -7.79 6.37 -15.22
N SER A 377 -6.77 5.61 -14.81
CA SER A 377 -5.66 5.23 -15.69
C SER A 377 -6.06 4.09 -16.62
N VAL A 378 -5.59 4.15 -17.86
CA VAL A 378 -5.53 3.01 -18.79
C VAL A 378 -4.23 2.30 -18.49
N ASP A 379 -4.16 1.60 -17.37
CA ASP A 379 -3.10 0.63 -17.18
C ASP A 379 -3.35 -0.52 -18.16
N ALA A 380 -2.29 -1.00 -18.82
CA ALA A 380 -2.37 -2.08 -19.81
C ALA A 380 -2.89 -3.42 -19.23
N GLU A 381 -3.07 -3.48 -17.91
CA GLU A 381 -3.44 -4.68 -17.16
C GLU A 381 -4.74 -4.58 -16.36
N ASP A 382 -5.27 -3.38 -16.05
CA ASP A 382 -6.49 -3.25 -15.22
C ASP A 382 -7.56 -2.39 -15.90
N ILE A 383 -8.48 -3.09 -16.56
CA ILE A 383 -9.78 -2.57 -16.92
C ILE A 383 -10.74 -3.56 -16.28
N SER A 384 -11.14 -3.33 -15.02
CA SER A 384 -12.17 -4.13 -14.34
C SER A 384 -13.51 -3.40 -14.24
N ASP A 385 -13.53 -2.07 -14.35
CA ASP A 385 -14.71 -1.30 -13.93
C ASP A 385 -15.23 -0.45 -15.09
N LYS A 386 -15.80 -1.08 -16.13
CA LYS A 386 -16.48 -0.39 -17.26
C LYS A 386 -17.52 -1.21 -18.02
N PRO A 387 -18.43 -0.56 -18.79
CA PRO A 387 -19.57 -1.15 -19.52
C PRO A 387 -19.21 -2.05 -20.72
N ASP A 388 -18.07 -2.72 -20.64
CA ASP A 388 -17.64 -3.82 -21.50
C ASP A 388 -17.10 -4.96 -20.59
N ALA A 389 -17.67 -5.07 -19.37
CA ALA A 389 -17.30 -6.06 -18.36
C ALA A 389 -17.25 -7.47 -18.95
N ASP A 390 -18.19 -7.79 -19.85
CA ASP A 390 -18.22 -9.03 -20.62
C ASP A 390 -16.90 -9.31 -21.38
N LYS A 391 -16.26 -8.29 -21.98
CA LYS A 391 -14.98 -8.47 -22.70
C LYS A 391 -13.78 -8.58 -21.74
N GLN A 392 -13.87 -7.96 -20.58
CA GLN A 392 -12.78 -7.94 -19.58
C GLN A 392 -12.78 -9.21 -18.75
N TYR A 393 -13.93 -9.60 -18.22
CA TYR A 393 -14.13 -10.91 -17.65
C TYR A 393 -13.83 -12.01 -18.67
N GLN A 394 -14.18 -11.84 -19.96
CA GLN A 394 -13.75 -12.82 -20.96
C GLN A 394 -12.23 -13.00 -21.00
N LYS A 395 -11.47 -11.90 -20.95
CA LYS A 395 -10.00 -11.93 -20.91
C LYS A 395 -9.46 -12.53 -19.62
N LEU A 396 -10.03 -12.18 -18.46
CA LEU A 396 -9.61 -12.67 -17.14
C LEU A 396 -9.89 -14.15 -16.97
N LEU A 397 -11.10 -14.57 -17.36
CA LEU A 397 -11.55 -15.95 -17.29
C LEU A 397 -10.90 -16.84 -18.35
N THR A 398 -10.40 -16.31 -19.48
CA THR A 398 -9.68 -17.11 -20.47
C THR A 398 -8.32 -17.59 -19.91
N ALA A 399 -8.36 -18.73 -19.23
CA ALA A 399 -7.22 -19.40 -18.63
C ALA A 399 -7.54 -20.89 -18.42
N GLU A 400 -6.60 -21.62 -17.85
CA GLU A 400 -6.85 -22.93 -17.26
C GLU A 400 -7.08 -22.74 -15.75
N TRP A 401 -8.16 -23.32 -15.26
CA TRP A 401 -8.61 -23.21 -13.88
C TRP A 401 -8.67 -24.59 -13.25
N GLU A 402 -8.23 -24.68 -12.00
CA GLU A 402 -8.37 -25.86 -11.16
C GLU A 402 -9.57 -25.71 -10.21
N TRP A 403 -10.39 -26.75 -10.12
CA TRP A 403 -11.53 -26.87 -9.20
C TRP A 403 -11.44 -28.20 -8.46
N ASP A 404 -11.54 -28.13 -7.14
CA ASP A 404 -11.48 -29.27 -6.21
C ASP A 404 -12.78 -29.29 -5.40
N ASP A 405 -13.62 -30.30 -5.65
CA ASP A 405 -14.86 -30.53 -4.90
C ASP A 405 -14.67 -31.38 -3.64
N GLY A 406 -13.41 -31.73 -3.32
CA GLY A 406 -13.00 -32.57 -2.20
C GLY A 406 -12.90 -34.07 -2.55
N ASP A 407 -13.52 -34.51 -3.64
CA ASP A 407 -13.50 -35.89 -4.12
C ASP A 407 -12.72 -36.05 -5.45
N SER A 408 -12.66 -35.00 -6.26
CA SER A 408 -11.93 -34.96 -7.53
C SER A 408 -11.42 -33.57 -7.89
N VAL A 409 -10.25 -33.53 -8.54
CA VAL A 409 -9.73 -32.31 -9.17
C VAL A 409 -10.08 -32.34 -10.66
N VAL A 410 -10.68 -31.27 -11.12
CA VAL A 410 -10.97 -31.05 -12.53
C VAL A 410 -10.25 -29.77 -12.98
N TYR A 411 -9.91 -29.70 -14.27
CA TYR A 411 -9.21 -28.60 -14.91
C TYR A 411 -10.08 -28.04 -16.02
N THR A 412 -10.58 -26.82 -15.85
CA THR A 412 -11.44 -26.12 -16.81
C THR A 412 -10.63 -25.12 -17.62
N THR A 413 -10.47 -25.38 -18.91
CA THR A 413 -9.90 -24.39 -19.83
C THR A 413 -11.01 -23.55 -20.44
N LEU A 414 -11.08 -22.26 -20.13
CA LEU A 414 -11.96 -21.30 -20.81
C LEU A 414 -11.20 -20.64 -21.95
N GLN A 415 -11.76 -20.71 -23.16
CA GLN A 415 -11.14 -20.20 -24.39
C GLN A 415 -11.78 -18.87 -24.80
N ALA A 416 -10.98 -17.97 -25.38
CA ALA A 416 -11.42 -16.66 -25.84
C ALA A 416 -12.50 -16.71 -26.95
N ASP A 417 -12.69 -17.86 -27.61
CA ASP A 417 -13.76 -18.06 -28.61
C ASP A 417 -15.09 -18.52 -27.98
N GLY A 418 -15.20 -18.47 -26.64
CA GLY A 418 -16.40 -18.84 -25.89
C GLY A 418 -16.58 -20.34 -25.74
N LYS A 419 -15.54 -21.16 -25.92
CA LYS A 419 -15.56 -22.60 -25.63
C LYS A 419 -14.91 -22.91 -24.29
N PHE A 420 -15.38 -23.96 -23.62
CA PHE A 420 -14.68 -24.53 -22.47
C PHE A 420 -14.46 -26.03 -22.64
N ILE A 421 -13.44 -26.54 -21.94
CA ILE A 421 -13.11 -27.97 -21.88
C ILE A 421 -12.72 -28.29 -20.45
N ASP A 422 -13.38 -29.27 -19.86
CA ASP A 422 -13.06 -29.79 -18.54
C ASP A 422 -12.28 -31.11 -18.67
N ARG A 423 -11.21 -31.24 -17.91
CA ARG A 423 -10.35 -32.44 -17.89
C ARG A 423 -10.11 -32.92 -16.48
N ASP A 424 -9.99 -34.22 -16.28
CA ASP A 424 -9.55 -34.76 -14.99
C ASP A 424 -8.03 -34.67 -14.81
N GLU A 425 -7.54 -35.08 -13.64
CA GLU A 425 -6.10 -35.23 -13.34
C GLU A 425 -5.31 -36.09 -14.34
N ALA A 426 -5.98 -36.94 -15.14
CA ALA A 426 -5.37 -37.76 -16.17
C ALA A 426 -5.43 -37.11 -17.57
N ASP A 427 -5.77 -35.84 -17.66
CA ASP A 427 -5.92 -35.05 -18.89
C ASP A 427 -7.00 -35.60 -19.84
N ARG A 428 -7.98 -36.36 -19.30
CA ARG A 428 -9.11 -36.89 -20.08
C ARG A 428 -10.23 -35.86 -20.09
N VAL A 429 -10.73 -35.52 -21.28
CA VAL A 429 -11.90 -34.65 -21.43
C VAL A 429 -13.12 -35.31 -20.79
N ILE A 430 -13.68 -34.65 -19.78
CA ILE A 430 -14.89 -35.09 -19.06
C ILE A 430 -16.12 -34.43 -19.68
N THR A 431 -16.06 -33.11 -19.88
CA THR A 431 -17.11 -32.34 -20.52
C THR A 431 -16.53 -31.17 -21.33
N GLN A 432 -17.34 -30.62 -22.23
CA GLN A 432 -17.00 -29.46 -23.04
C GLN A 432 -18.28 -28.76 -23.50
N GLY A 433 -18.18 -27.48 -23.79
CA GLY A 433 -19.33 -26.71 -24.26
C GLY A 433 -18.96 -25.29 -24.60
N THR A 434 -19.92 -24.39 -24.45
CA THR A 434 -19.70 -22.95 -24.61
C THR A 434 -19.89 -22.21 -23.29
N TRP A 435 -19.19 -21.11 -23.13
CA TRP A 435 -19.38 -20.20 -22.01
C TRP A 435 -19.53 -18.77 -22.51
N ARG A 436 -20.20 -17.95 -21.72
CA ARG A 436 -20.32 -16.51 -21.92
C ARG A 436 -20.66 -15.83 -20.61
N ILE A 437 -20.68 -14.51 -20.64
CA ILE A 437 -21.14 -13.71 -19.50
C ILE A 437 -22.43 -13.04 -19.92
N GLU A 438 -23.41 -13.11 -19.03
CA GLU A 438 -24.69 -12.43 -19.21
C GLU A 438 -24.87 -11.42 -18.09
N THR A 439 -25.32 -10.23 -18.46
CA THR A 439 -25.71 -9.20 -17.50
C THR A 439 -27.19 -9.39 -17.15
N THR A 440 -27.47 -9.69 -15.90
CA THR A 440 -28.81 -9.84 -15.34
C THR A 440 -29.19 -8.57 -14.58
N VAL A 441 -30.44 -8.13 -14.74
CA VAL A 441 -31.00 -6.98 -14.00
C VAL A 441 -32.07 -7.53 -13.08
N ASP A 442 -31.79 -7.48 -11.78
CA ASP A 442 -32.73 -7.79 -10.72
C ASP A 442 -33.35 -6.50 -10.15
N GLU A 443 -34.63 -6.54 -9.80
CA GLU A 443 -35.35 -5.36 -9.30
C GLU A 443 -34.93 -4.96 -7.87
N GLU A 444 -34.47 -5.92 -7.06
CA GLU A 444 -34.03 -5.71 -5.68
C GLU A 444 -32.51 -5.52 -5.59
N ASP A 445 -31.74 -6.32 -6.31
CA ASP A 445 -30.27 -6.37 -6.19
C ASP A 445 -29.52 -5.56 -7.27
N GLY A 446 -30.24 -5.02 -8.26
CA GLY A 446 -29.65 -4.23 -9.33
C GLY A 446 -29.03 -5.06 -10.45
N THR A 447 -28.03 -4.52 -11.11
CA THR A 447 -27.39 -5.17 -12.27
C THR A 447 -26.16 -5.96 -11.83
N TYR A 448 -26.09 -7.24 -12.17
CA TYR A 448 -24.93 -8.10 -11.91
C TYR A 448 -24.60 -8.99 -13.12
N SER A 449 -23.37 -9.48 -13.18
CA SER A 449 -22.90 -10.37 -14.24
C SER A 449 -22.88 -11.82 -13.78
N GLN A 450 -23.35 -12.73 -14.63
CA GLN A 450 -23.31 -14.17 -14.40
C GLN A 450 -22.44 -14.87 -15.44
N LEU A 451 -21.68 -15.86 -15.01
CA LEU A 451 -20.97 -16.78 -15.89
C LEU A 451 -21.90 -17.91 -16.29
N ILE A 452 -22.17 -18.03 -17.59
CA ILE A 452 -23.08 -19.02 -18.16
C ILE A 452 -22.27 -20.11 -18.85
N PHE A 453 -22.50 -21.36 -18.48
CA PHE A 453 -22.03 -22.54 -19.21
C PHE A 453 -23.20 -23.22 -19.92
N GLU A 454 -23.00 -23.59 -21.18
CA GLU A 454 -23.94 -24.39 -21.99
C GLU A 454 -23.22 -25.63 -22.51
N LEU A 455 -23.73 -26.81 -22.18
CA LEU A 455 -23.18 -28.11 -22.55
C LEU A 455 -24.30 -29.09 -22.90
N GLU A 456 -23.93 -30.25 -23.44
CA GLU A 456 -24.85 -31.37 -23.64
C GLU A 456 -24.49 -32.52 -22.70
N GLU A 457 -25.45 -32.96 -21.88
CA GLU A 457 -25.32 -34.13 -21.02
C GLU A 457 -26.39 -35.16 -21.40
N ASP A 458 -25.97 -36.38 -21.71
CA ASP A 458 -26.85 -37.45 -22.22
C ASP A 458 -27.73 -37.07 -23.44
N GLY A 459 -27.27 -36.10 -24.22
CA GLY A 459 -27.97 -35.59 -25.40
C GLY A 459 -29.01 -34.51 -25.09
N GLU A 460 -29.09 -34.06 -23.84
CA GLU A 460 -29.96 -32.98 -23.40
C GLU A 460 -29.14 -31.71 -23.14
N PRO A 461 -29.62 -30.52 -23.55
CA PRO A 461 -28.95 -29.26 -23.30
C PRO A 461 -29.05 -28.89 -21.81
N VAL A 462 -27.89 -28.62 -21.20
CA VAL A 462 -27.75 -28.14 -19.82
C VAL A 462 -27.21 -26.72 -19.84
N ARG A 463 -27.81 -25.84 -19.03
CA ARG A 463 -27.35 -24.47 -18.79
C ARG A 463 -27.08 -24.28 -17.30
N LEU A 464 -25.87 -23.86 -16.96
CA LEU A 464 -25.46 -23.52 -15.61
C LEU A 464 -25.18 -22.01 -15.53
N SER A 465 -25.69 -21.36 -14.50
CA SER A 465 -25.49 -19.91 -14.27
C SER A 465 -24.83 -19.70 -12.92
N TYR A 466 -23.69 -19.03 -12.91
CA TYR A 466 -22.92 -18.75 -11.69
C TYR A 466 -22.82 -17.25 -11.44
N SER A 467 -22.94 -16.82 -10.19
CA SER A 467 -22.42 -15.51 -9.78
C SER A 467 -20.90 -15.57 -9.65
N ILE A 468 -20.23 -14.45 -9.92
CA ILE A 468 -18.77 -14.36 -10.00
C ILE A 468 -18.28 -13.38 -8.93
N ASP A 469 -17.44 -13.85 -8.01
CA ASP A 469 -16.77 -13.03 -6.99
C ASP A 469 -15.25 -13.16 -7.15
N PHE A 470 -14.59 -12.09 -7.60
CA PHE A 470 -13.14 -12.05 -7.78
C PHE A 470 -12.47 -11.75 -6.45
N LEU A 471 -11.75 -12.72 -5.90
CA LEU A 471 -11.00 -12.55 -4.66
C LEU A 471 -9.65 -11.87 -4.93
N ASP A 472 -8.99 -12.24 -6.03
CA ASP A 472 -7.82 -11.60 -6.64
C ASP A 472 -7.62 -12.08 -8.09
N ASP A 473 -6.49 -11.72 -8.73
CA ASP A 473 -6.18 -12.04 -10.13
C ASP A 473 -6.05 -13.55 -10.44
N ASP A 474 -5.81 -14.36 -9.40
CA ASP A 474 -5.54 -15.79 -9.50
C ASP A 474 -6.64 -16.64 -8.83
N ASN A 475 -7.60 -16.03 -8.14
CA ASN A 475 -8.64 -16.69 -7.36
C ASN A 475 -10.03 -16.12 -7.67
N VAL A 476 -10.90 -16.96 -8.22
CA VAL A 476 -12.31 -16.61 -8.50
C VAL A 476 -13.21 -17.55 -7.71
N ARG A 477 -14.18 -16.99 -7.00
CA ARG A 477 -15.26 -17.76 -6.38
C ARG A 477 -16.47 -17.73 -7.30
N LEU A 478 -16.98 -18.91 -7.62
CA LEU A 478 -18.23 -19.09 -8.36
C LEU A 478 -19.28 -19.70 -7.42
N GLU A 479 -20.49 -19.17 -7.47
CA GLU A 479 -21.63 -19.68 -6.71
C GLU A 479 -22.77 -19.99 -7.69
N LEU A 480 -23.24 -21.23 -7.70
CA LEU A 480 -24.26 -21.68 -8.65
C LEU A 480 -25.61 -21.06 -8.30
N GLU A 481 -26.17 -20.28 -9.23
CA GLU A 481 -27.45 -19.58 -9.07
C GLU A 481 -28.60 -20.35 -9.71
N GLU A 482 -28.36 -20.96 -10.88
CA GLU A 482 -29.42 -21.63 -11.64
C GLU A 482 -28.86 -22.77 -12.51
N GLU A 483 -29.53 -23.93 -12.44
CA GLU A 483 -29.34 -25.05 -13.36
C GLU A 483 -30.62 -25.29 -14.17
N ARG A 484 -30.50 -25.38 -15.50
CA ARG A 484 -31.60 -25.79 -16.38
C ARG A 484 -31.22 -26.99 -17.22
N ILE A 485 -32.09 -27.99 -17.24
CA ILE A 485 -32.03 -29.15 -18.12
C ILE A 485 -33.24 -29.07 -19.04
N ASN A 486 -33.04 -29.09 -20.36
CA ASN A 486 -34.16 -28.97 -21.31
C ASN A 486 -35.02 -27.71 -21.16
N GLN A 487 -34.41 -26.59 -20.74
CA GLN A 487 -35.07 -25.33 -20.42
C GLN A 487 -35.99 -25.38 -19.19
N GLU A 488 -36.10 -26.51 -18.51
CA GLU A 488 -36.77 -26.65 -17.22
C GLU A 488 -35.75 -26.42 -16.11
N ILE A 489 -36.13 -25.63 -15.09
CA ILE A 489 -35.30 -25.40 -13.91
C ILE A 489 -35.22 -26.73 -13.16
N SER A 490 -34.00 -27.20 -12.92
CA SER A 490 -33.73 -28.39 -12.12
C SER A 490 -34.26 -28.17 -10.70
N GLU A 491 -34.86 -29.17 -10.06
CA GLU A 491 -35.11 -29.14 -8.61
C GLU A 491 -33.77 -29.29 -7.89
N PHE A 492 -32.96 -28.24 -7.97
CA PHE A 492 -31.70 -28.14 -7.26
C PHE A 492 -32.00 -27.99 -5.77
N ASP A 493 -31.30 -28.75 -4.94
CA ASP A 493 -31.42 -28.66 -3.50
C ASP A 493 -30.74 -27.35 -3.06
N GLU A 494 -31.53 -26.32 -2.73
CA GLU A 494 -31.02 -25.01 -2.27
C GLU A 494 -30.09 -25.15 -1.04
N ASP A 495 -30.15 -26.27 -0.31
CA ASP A 495 -29.26 -26.55 0.82
C ASP A 495 -27.88 -27.10 0.39
N ALA A 496 -27.67 -27.42 -0.88
CA ALA A 496 -26.37 -27.80 -1.43
C ALA A 496 -25.60 -26.55 -1.85
N ASP A 497 -24.89 -25.91 -0.91
CA ASP A 497 -23.96 -24.80 -1.16
C ASP A 497 -22.87 -25.22 -2.16
N LEU A 498 -23.16 -25.12 -3.46
CA LEU A 498 -22.20 -25.37 -4.54
C LEU A 498 -21.42 -24.09 -4.81
N THR A 499 -20.58 -23.74 -3.83
CA THR A 499 -19.50 -22.77 -4.03
C THR A 499 -18.30 -23.50 -4.62
N VAL A 500 -17.86 -23.06 -5.80
CA VAL A 500 -16.64 -23.55 -6.44
C VAL A 500 -15.57 -22.46 -6.36
N MET A 501 -14.38 -22.86 -5.92
CA MET A 501 -13.19 -22.00 -5.95
C MET A 501 -12.37 -22.36 -7.18
N LEU A 502 -12.13 -21.38 -8.05
CA LEU A 502 -11.26 -21.51 -9.22
C LEU A 502 -9.89 -20.93 -8.91
N TYR A 503 -8.86 -21.76 -9.06
CA TYR A 503 -7.47 -21.37 -8.95
C TYR A 503 -6.84 -21.29 -10.34
N ARG A 504 -6.26 -20.14 -10.69
CA ARG A 504 -5.59 -19.97 -11.98
C ARG A 504 -4.29 -20.76 -12.02
N HIS A 505 -4.14 -21.63 -13.03
CA HIS A 505 -2.94 -22.46 -13.22
C HIS A 505 -1.89 -21.79 -14.13
#